data_AF-A0A3N5VZL2-F1
#
_entry.id   AF-A0A3N5VZL2-F1
#
_cell.length_a   1.000
_cell.length_b   1.000
_cell.length_c   1.000
_cell.angle_alpha   90.00
_cell.angle_beta   90.00
_cell.angle_gamma   90.00
#
_symmetry.space_group_name_H-M   'P 1'
#
loop_
_entity.id
_entity.type
_entity.pdbx_description
1 polymer ?
#
loop_
_entity_poly.entity_id
_entity_poly.type
_entity_poly.pdbx_seq_one_letter_code
_entity_poly.pdbx_strand_id
1 'polypeptide(L)'
;MNWKDLLKGSIEYNYMVADKLMAEVDDSALGWKPAGGTNWMTTGQLLLHITSACGASIKGFVTGDWGCPEGMDPNNMPADAML
;
A
#
# COMPACT_ATOMS: atom_id res chain seq x y z
N MET A 1 17.49 16.41 -17.81
CA MET A 1 16.98 15.37 -16.90
C MET A 1 15.57 15.75 -16.49
N ASN A 2 14.57 14.96 -16.87
CA ASN A 2 13.19 15.24 -16.48
C ASN A 2 12.92 14.58 -15.11
N TRP A 3 12.89 15.38 -14.05
CA TRP A 3 12.66 14.88 -12.69
C TRP A 3 11.30 14.16 -12.54
N LYS A 4 10.30 14.52 -13.36
CA LYS A 4 8.99 13.87 -13.35
C LYS A 4 9.09 12.42 -13.81
N ASP A 5 9.81 12.18 -14.90
CA ASP A 5 10.01 10.84 -15.44
C ASP A 5 10.82 9.97 -14.48
N LEU A 6 11.82 10.57 -13.81
CA LEU A 6 12.59 9.89 -12.76
C LEU A 6 11.69 9.46 -11.59
N LEU A 7 10.88 10.36 -11.05
CA LEU A 7 9.98 10.04 -9.94
C LEU A 7 8.95 8.98 -10.34
N LYS A 8 8.34 9.13 -11.52
CA LYS A 8 7.34 8.18 -12.05
C LYS A 8 7.94 6.78 -12.23
N GLY A 9 9.06 6.66 -12.94
CA GLY A 9 9.70 5.35 -13.14
C GLY A 9 10.17 4.73 -11.83
N SER A 10 10.65 5.54 -10.88
CA SER A 10 11.09 5.04 -9.57
C SER A 10 9.92 4.48 -8.77
N ILE A 11 8.77 5.18 -8.71
CA ILE A 11 7.63 4.71 -7.92
C ILE A 11 6.93 3.51 -8.55
N GLU A 12 6.82 3.46 -9.88
CA GLU A 12 6.25 2.31 -10.60
C GLU A 12 7.06 1.02 -10.34
N TYR A 13 8.39 1.12 -10.44
CA TYR A 13 9.28 -0.01 -10.15
C TYR A 13 9.18 -0.47 -8.69
N ASN A 14 9.31 0.47 -7.73
CA ASN A 14 9.31 0.12 -6.31
C ASN A 14 7.95 -0.42 -5.85
N TYR A 15 6.84 0.14 -6.36
CA TYR A 15 5.49 -0.38 -6.07
C TYR A 15 5.34 -1.82 -6.53
N MET A 16 5.71 -2.13 -7.78
CA MET A 16 5.62 -3.49 -8.32
C MET A 16 6.44 -4.50 -7.51
N VAL A 17 7.64 -4.12 -7.09
CA VAL A 17 8.50 -4.98 -6.26
C VAL A 17 7.86 -5.21 -4.89
N ALA A 18 7.38 -4.15 -4.24
CA ALA A 18 6.73 -4.26 -2.92
C ALA A 18 5.47 -5.14 -2.99
N ASP A 19 4.60 -4.92 -3.98
CA ASP A 19 3.37 -5.69 -4.20
C ASP A 19 3.65 -7.18 -4.37
N LYS A 20 4.62 -7.53 -5.23
CA LYS A 20 5.04 -8.92 -5.43
C LYS A 20 5.61 -9.55 -4.17
N LEU A 21 6.47 -8.84 -3.43
CA LEU A 21 7.03 -9.35 -2.18
C LEU A 21 5.95 -9.59 -1.11
N MET A 22 4.93 -8.73 -1.04
CA MET A 22 3.79 -8.92 -0.15
C MET A 22 2.97 -10.15 -0.55
N ALA A 23 2.81 -10.41 -1.85
CA ALA A 23 2.05 -11.55 -2.36
C ALA A 23 2.72 -12.92 -2.08
N GLU A 24 4.03 -12.96 -1.79
CA GLU A 24 4.74 -14.18 -1.40
C GLU A 24 4.48 -14.60 0.06
N VAL A 25 3.78 -13.78 0.85
CA VAL A 25 3.50 -14.10 2.27
C VAL A 25 2.28 -14.99 2.37
N ASP A 26 2.50 -16.25 2.74
CA ASP A 26 1.41 -17.18 3.07
C ASP A 26 0.64 -16.76 4.35
N ASP A 27 -0.66 -17.05 4.38
CA ASP A 27 -1.53 -16.78 5.54
C ASP A 27 -0.99 -17.40 6.85
N SER A 28 -0.34 -18.56 6.75
CA SER A 28 0.27 -19.24 7.89
C SER A 28 1.40 -18.44 8.56
N ALA A 29 2.02 -17.52 7.82
CA ALA A 29 3.11 -16.68 8.29
C ALA A 29 2.64 -15.33 8.88
N LEU A 30 1.35 -15.00 8.80
CA LEU A 30 0.82 -13.71 9.26
C LEU A 30 1.03 -13.48 10.76
N GLY A 31 0.99 -14.56 11.56
CA GLY A 31 1.23 -14.49 13.01
C GLY A 31 2.70 -14.42 13.42
N TRP A 32 3.63 -14.60 12.48
CA TRP A 32 5.06 -14.59 12.79
C TRP A 32 5.55 -13.18 13.14
N LYS A 33 6.53 -13.10 14.04
CA LYS A 33 7.39 -11.94 14.25
C LYS A 33 8.78 -12.40 14.68
N PRO A 34 9.84 -11.59 14.45
CA PRO A 34 11.16 -11.89 14.97
C PRO A 34 11.14 -12.09 16.49
N ALA A 35 11.88 -13.07 16.99
CA ALA A 35 11.95 -13.40 18.42
C ALA A 35 12.66 -12.32 19.27
N GLY A 36 13.36 -11.38 18.63
CA GLY A 36 14.07 -10.30 19.30
C GLY A 36 14.16 -9.04 18.43
N GLY A 37 14.79 -8.01 18.97
CA GLY A 37 14.83 -6.67 18.38
C GLY A 37 13.69 -5.77 18.88
N THR A 38 13.59 -4.57 18.31
CA THR A 38 12.57 -3.58 18.68
C THR A 38 11.29 -3.71 17.85
N ASN A 39 11.12 -4.82 17.12
CA ASN A 39 9.94 -4.99 16.27
C ASN A 39 8.70 -5.30 17.13
N TRP A 40 7.63 -4.54 16.90
CA TRP A 40 6.37 -4.66 17.65
C TRP A 40 5.24 -5.29 16.84
N MET A 41 5.42 -5.46 15.52
CA MET A 41 4.38 -5.95 14.62
C MET A 41 4.65 -7.40 14.16
N THR A 42 3.59 -8.20 14.13
CA THR A 42 3.53 -9.44 13.34
C THR A 42 3.60 -9.13 11.85
N THR A 43 3.91 -10.13 11.02
CA THR A 43 3.87 -10.00 9.56
C THR A 43 2.53 -9.43 9.10
N GLY A 44 1.41 -9.94 9.62
CA GLY A 44 0.07 -9.44 9.26
C GLY A 44 -0.16 -7.99 9.68
N GLN A 45 0.28 -7.60 10.88
CA GLN A 45 0.20 -6.21 11.33
C GLN A 45 1.06 -5.27 10.47
N LEU A 46 2.25 -5.74 10.06
CA LEU A 46 3.14 -4.97 9.19
C LEU A 46 2.53 -4.80 7.81
N LEU A 47 2.00 -5.87 7.20
CA LEU A 47 1.32 -5.84 5.90
C LEU A 47 0.11 -4.88 5.93
N LEU A 48 -0.70 -4.94 6.99
CA LEU A 48 -1.78 -3.97 7.19
C LEU A 48 -1.24 -2.54 7.29
N HIS A 49 -0.19 -2.32 8.08
CA HIS A 49 0.38 -0.99 8.28
C HIS A 49 0.91 -0.37 6.99
N ILE A 50 1.70 -1.12 6.20
CA ILE A 50 2.29 -0.59 4.96
C ILE A 50 1.24 -0.34 3.88
N THR A 51 0.16 -1.13 3.84
CA THR A 51 -0.95 -0.92 2.90
C THR A 51 -1.85 0.24 3.32
N SER A 52 -2.08 0.44 4.62
CA SER A 52 -2.98 1.48 5.14
C SER A 52 -2.33 2.84 5.40
N ALA A 53 -1.01 2.92 5.63
CA ALA A 53 -0.34 4.19 5.93
C ALA A 53 -0.15 5.04 4.66
N CYS A 54 0.58 4.51 3.67
CA CYS A 54 0.82 5.19 2.39
C CYS A 54 0.53 4.30 1.18
N GLY A 55 0.39 2.98 1.37
CA GLY A 55 0.24 2.02 0.30
C GLY A 55 -0.97 2.29 -0.59
N ALA A 56 -2.11 2.66 -0.01
CA ALA A 56 -3.33 3.00 -0.75
C ALA A 56 -3.12 4.17 -1.73
N SER A 57 -2.52 5.28 -1.26
CA SER A 57 -2.26 6.45 -2.10
C SER A 57 -1.22 6.16 -3.19
N ILE A 58 -0.19 5.37 -2.87
CA ILE A 58 0.83 4.97 -3.85
C ILE A 58 0.22 4.03 -4.90
N LYS A 59 -0.62 3.07 -4.48
CA LYS A 59 -1.37 2.19 -5.38
C LYS A 59 -2.24 3.01 -6.33
N GLY A 60 -3.01 3.97 -5.81
CA GLY A 60 -3.83 4.87 -6.62
C GLY A 60 -3.01 5.68 -7.62
N PHE A 61 -1.89 6.23 -7.19
CA PHE A 61 -0.97 6.96 -8.07
C PHE A 61 -0.40 6.09 -9.20
N VAL A 62 0.03 4.86 -8.89
CA VAL A 62 0.72 3.97 -9.84
C VAL A 62 -0.26 3.25 -10.78
N THR A 63 -1.40 2.80 -10.25
CA THR A 63 -2.33 1.90 -10.96
C THR A 63 -3.61 2.59 -11.42
N GLY A 64 -3.93 3.77 -10.87
CA GLY A 64 -5.23 4.43 -11.03
C GLY A 64 -6.32 3.87 -10.11
N ASP A 65 -6.07 2.78 -9.38
CA ASP A 65 -7.00 2.23 -8.39
C ASP A 65 -6.79 2.89 -7.01
N TRP A 66 -7.58 3.93 -6.76
CA TRP A 66 -7.59 4.66 -5.49
C TRP A 66 -8.37 3.94 -4.38
N GLY A 67 -8.98 2.79 -4.70
CA GLY A 67 -9.92 2.10 -3.83
C GLY A 67 -11.27 2.82 -3.70
N CYS A 68 -12.24 2.11 -3.14
CA CYS A 68 -13.47 2.69 -2.64
C CYS A 68 -13.96 1.86 -1.45
N PRO A 69 -14.32 2.47 -0.31
CA PRO A 69 -14.90 1.72 0.80
C PRO A 69 -16.16 0.95 0.34
N GLU A 70 -16.37 -0.27 0.84
CA GLU A 70 -17.58 -1.03 0.53
C GLU A 70 -18.84 -0.21 0.85
N GLY A 71 -19.75 -0.11 -0.13
CA GLY A 71 -21.00 0.64 0.01
C GLY A 71 -20.87 2.16 -0.18
N MET A 72 -19.68 2.69 -0.46
CA MET A 72 -19.49 4.06 -0.92
C MET A 72 -19.52 4.13 -2.44
N ASP A 73 -20.27 5.08 -2.97
CA ASP A 73 -20.17 5.51 -4.37
C ASP A 73 -19.39 6.84 -4.38
N PRO A 74 -18.21 6.91 -5.01
CA PRO A 74 -17.42 8.15 -5.09
C PRO A 74 -18.21 9.31 -5.69
N ASN A 75 -19.20 9.04 -6.55
CA ASN A 75 -20.05 10.06 -7.15
C ASN A 75 -21.04 10.69 -6.15
N ASN A 76 -21.27 10.02 -5.01
CA ASN A 76 -22.16 10.49 -3.95
C ASN A 76 -21.39 11.14 -2.78
N MET A 77 -20.07 11.26 -2.88
CA MET A 77 -19.25 11.96 -1.90
C MET A 77 -19.21 13.46 -2.20
N PRO A 78 -19.42 14.33 -1.19
CA PRO A 78 -19.14 15.75 -1.36
C PRO A 78 -17.63 15.95 -1.61
N ALA A 79 -17.28 16.90 -2.47
CA ALA A 79 -15.91 17.05 -2.99
C ALA A 79 -14.85 17.34 -1.92
N ASP A 80 -15.27 17.88 -0.76
CA ASP A 80 -14.45 18.14 0.41
C ASP A 80 -14.18 16.88 1.27
N ALA A 81 -14.97 15.82 1.10
CA ALA A 81 -14.77 14.52 1.74
C ALA A 81 -13.84 13.58 0.94
N MET A 82 -13.34 14.01 -0.23
CA MET A 82 -12.40 13.26 -1.08
C MET A 82 -10.93 13.69 -0.91
N LEU A 83 -10.60 14.40 0.19
CA LEU A 83 -9.26 14.86 0.55
C LEU A 83 -8.63 14.02 1.67
#